data_AF-A0A8T6VWI0-F1
#
_entry.id   AF-A0A8T6VWI0-F1
#
_cell.length_a   1.000
_cell.length_b   1.000
_cell.length_c   1.000
_cell.angle_alpha   90.00
_cell.angle_beta   90.00
_cell.angle_gamma   90.00
#
_symmetry.space_group_name_H-M   'P 1'
#
loop_
_entity.id
_entity.type
_entity.pdbx_description
1 polymer ?
#
loop_
_entity_poly.entity_id
_entity_poly.type
_entity_poly.pdbx_seq_one_letter_code
_entity_poly.pdbx_strand_id
1 'polypeptide(L)' 'MFCPSCGKKLVTPMKFCMYCGYQFPQPLLEHMEQELGVHFEHTPAPL' A
#
# COMPACT_ATOMS: atom_id res chain seq x y z
N MET A 1 -0.77 -15.87 -2.37
CA MET A 1 0.11 -15.08 -3.27
C MET A 1 1.56 -15.38 -2.90
N PHE A 2 2.44 -15.55 -3.89
CA PHE A 2 3.89 -15.69 -3.68
C PHE A 2 4.61 -14.45 -4.23
N CYS A 3 5.72 -14.03 -3.61
CA CYS A 3 6.51 -12.91 -4.13
C CYS A 3 7.13 -13.30 -5.49
N PRO A 4 6.99 -12.46 -6.54
CA PRO A 4 7.60 -12.74 -7.84
C PRO A 4 9.13 -12.63 -7.81
N SER A 5 9.68 -11.86 -6.85
CA SER A 5 11.13 -11.67 -6.72
C SER A 5 11.81 -12.78 -5.91
N CYS A 6 11.19 -13.29 -4.84
CA CYS A 6 11.83 -14.28 -3.95
C CYS A 6 11.07 -15.60 -3.77
N GLY A 7 9.86 -15.73 -4.33
CA GLY A 7 9.06 -16.96 -4.27
C GLY A 7 8.45 -17.29 -2.90
N LYS A 8 8.63 -16.45 -1.87
CA LYS A 8 8.06 -16.71 -0.54
C LYS A 8 6.56 -16.42 -0.50
N LYS A 9 5.87 -17.18 0.35
CA LYS A 9 4.43 -17.04 0.58
C LYS A 9 4.13 -15.72 1.27
N LEU A 10 3.18 -14.97 0.72
CA LEU A 10 2.73 -13.68 1.24
C LEU A 10 1.36 -13.82 1.90
N VAL A 11 1.16 -13.03 2.96
CA VAL A 11 -0.07 -13.00 3.73
C VAL A 11 -0.67 -11.60 3.59
N THR A 12 -1.71 -11.50 2.74
CA THR A 12 -2.61 -10.34 2.52
C THR A 12 -1.89 -9.02 2.14
N PRO A 13 -2.59 -7.91 1.81
CA PRO A 13 -1.99 -6.86 0.99
C PRO A 13 -0.88 -6.16 1.74
N MET A 14 0.32 -6.23 1.18
CA MET A 14 1.54 -5.66 1.75
C MET A 14 2.20 -4.77 0.69
N LYS A 15 2.66 -3.59 1.11
CA LYS A 15 3.36 -2.66 0.22
C LYS A 15 4.74 -3.21 -0.20
N PHE A 16 5.36 -4.02 0.66
CA PHE A 16 6.68 -4.58 0.45
C PHE A 16 6.74 -6.03 0.93
N CYS A 17 7.58 -6.85 0.31
CA CYS A 17 7.86 -8.21 0.76
C CYS A 17 8.70 -8.16 2.05
N MET A 18 8.14 -8.65 3.16
CA MET A 18 8.81 -8.69 4.46
C MET A 18 10.07 -9.56 4.51
N TYR A 19 10.32 -10.35 3.46
CA TYR A 19 11.45 -11.26 3.39
C TYR A 19 12.59 -10.79 2.48
N CYS A 20 12.31 -9.98 1.46
CA CYS A 20 13.32 -9.56 0.48
C CYS A 20 13.28 -8.07 0.13
N GLY A 21 12.28 -7.33 0.63
CA GLY A 21 12.13 -5.89 0.35
C GLY A 21 11.47 -5.56 -0.99
N TYR A 22 11.08 -6.55 -1.81
CA TYR A 22 10.40 -6.29 -3.08
C TYR A 22 9.15 -5.43 -2.88
N GLN A 23 9.13 -4.24 -3.49
CA GLN A 23 8.01 -3.31 -3.44
C GLN A 23 6.93 -3.76 -4.42
N PHE A 24 5.73 -4.02 -3.89
CA PHE A 24 4.59 -4.33 -4.74
C PHE A 24 4.07 -3.01 -5.33
N PRO A 25 3.76 -2.98 -6.64
CA PRO A 25 2.97 -1.87 -7.18
C PRO A 25 1.69 -1.82 -6.34
N GLN A 26 1.36 -0.65 -5.79
CA GLN A 26 0.13 -0.49 -5.04
C GLN A 26 -1.03 -0.56 -6.03
N PRO A 27 -1.99 -1.47 -5.81
CA PRO A 27 -3.35 -1.05 -6.09
C PRO A 27 -4.32 -1.43 -4.96
N LEU A 28 -5.34 -0.59 -4.79
CA LEU A 28 -6.59 -0.82 -4.04
C LEU A 28 -6.65 -0.44 -2.55
N LEU A 29 -5.84 0.51 -2.08
CA LEU A 29 -6.27 1.34 -0.93
C LEU A 29 -6.81 2.70 -1.42
N GLU A 30 -6.31 3.18 -2.56
CA GLU A 30 -6.66 4.48 -3.14
C GLU A 30 -8.10 4.57 -3.69
N HIS A 31 -8.90 3.50 -3.64
CA HIS A 31 -10.32 3.51 -4.03
C HIS A 31 -11.26 3.07 -2.90
N MET A 32 -10.87 3.25 -1.64
CA MET A 32 -11.81 3.18 -0.51
C MET A 32 -11.89 4.49 0.30
N GLU A 33 -11.11 5.51 -0.06
CA GLU A 33 -11.16 6.84 0.58
C GLU A 33 -12.30 7.73 0.06
N GLN A 34 -13.09 7.27 -0.92
CA GLN A 34 -14.18 8.06 -1.50
C GLN A 34 -15.58 7.76 -0.93
N GLU A 35 -15.76 6.74 -0.10
CA GLU A 35 -17.08 6.39 0.45
C GLU A 35 -17.25 6.66 1.96
N LEU A 36 -16.16 6.96 2.68
CA LEU A 36 -16.22 7.37 4.08
C LEU A 36 -15.73 8.81 4.19
N GLY A 37 -16.66 9.77 4.09
CA GLY A 37 -16.41 11.21 4.05
C GLY A 37 -15.57 11.76 5.21
N VAL A 38 -14.26 11.51 5.16
CA VAL A 38 -13.24 12.13 6.00
C VAL A 38 -12.28 12.80 5.03
N HIS A 39 -12.58 14.06 4.72
CA HIS A 39 -11.65 14.95 4.08
C HIS A 39 -10.53 15.24 5.08
N PHE A 40 -9.45 14.45 5.05
CA PHE A 40 -8.22 14.83 5.71
C PHE A 40 -7.63 15.98 4.88
N GLU A 41 -7.79 17.21 5.39
CA GLU A 41 -7.16 18.39 4.79
C GLU A 41 -5.66 18.11 4.65
N HIS A 42 -5.21 18.06 3.40
CA HIS A 42 -3.80 18.08 3.08
C HIS A 42 -3.31 19.52 3.30
N THR A 43 -3.01 19.89 4.53
CA THR A 43 -2.38 21.17 4.82
C THR A 43 -0.90 21.04 4.43
N PRO A 44 -0.40 21.64 3.33
CA PRO A 44 1.03 21.79 3.19
C PRO A 44 1.52 22.64 4.36
N ALA A 45 2.62 22.21 4.98
CA ALA A 45 3.28 22.98 6.03
C ALA A 45 3.49 24.43 5.55
N PRO A 46 3.18 25.45 6.35
CA PRO A 46 3.47 26.83 5.97
C PRO A 46 4.99 27.01 5.80
N LEU A 47 5.37 27.69 4.71
CA LEU A 47 6.74 28.10 4.38
C LEU A 47 7.30 29.10 5.39
#